data_AF-A0A3M1KL20-F1
#
_entry.id   AF-A0A3M1KL20-F1
#
_cell.length_a   1.000
_cell.length_b   1.000
_cell.length_c   1.000
_cell.angle_alpha   90.00
_cell.angle_beta   90.00
_cell.angle_gamma   90.00
#
_symmetry.space_group_name_H-M   'P 1'
#
loop_
_entity.id
_entity.type
_entity.pdbx_description
1 polymer ?
#
loop_
_entity_poly.entity_id
_entity_poly.type
_entity_poly.pdbx_seq_one_letter_code
_entity_poly.pdbx_strand_id
1 'polypeptide(L)'
;MEQARGWKEVLTGIQMLFVAFGALVLMPLITGLDPTVALFTAGAGTLVFQLITRQSVPVFLASSFAFIAPILASKEMYGLPATMGGLMAAGGMYLLLALLVKVRG
;
A
#
# COMPACT_ATOMS: atom_id res chain seq x y z
N MET A 1 15.34 -24.05 2.11
CA MET A 1 16.44 -24.37 1.17
C MET A 1 16.03 -23.72 -0.14
N GLU A 2 16.55 -22.55 -0.48
CA GLU A 2 17.77 -22.43 -1.29
C GLU A 2 18.46 -21.07 -1.04
N GLN A 3 19.71 -21.16 -0.58
CA GLN A 3 20.87 -20.29 -0.84
C GLN A 3 20.66 -18.76 -0.92
N ALA A 4 21.43 -18.07 -0.07
CA ALA A 4 21.69 -16.63 -0.11
C ALA A 4 21.76 -16.05 -1.53
N ARG A 5 20.71 -15.30 -1.93
CA ARG A 5 20.59 -14.63 -3.24
C ARG A 5 20.24 -13.16 -3.10
N GLY A 6 20.67 -12.52 -2.00
CA GLY A 6 20.27 -11.14 -1.63
C GLY A 6 20.41 -10.13 -2.76
N TRP A 7 21.44 -10.23 -3.60
CA TRP A 7 21.60 -9.33 -4.75
C TRP A 7 20.50 -9.42 -5.80
N LYS A 8 20.05 -10.63 -6.15
CA LYS A 8 19.01 -10.79 -7.17
C LYS A 8 17.63 -10.44 -6.59
N GLU A 9 17.41 -10.69 -5.30
CA GLU A 9 16.19 -10.25 -4.59
C GLU A 9 16.11 -8.72 -4.49
N VAL A 10 17.22 -8.05 -4.19
CA VAL A 10 17.31 -6.58 -4.21
C VAL A 10 17.02 -6.05 -5.62
N LEU A 11 17.60 -6.66 -6.66
CA LEU A 11 17.32 -6.27 -8.05
C LEU A 11 15.85 -6.45 -8.42
N THR A 12 15.22 -7.57 -8.05
CA THR A 12 13.79 -7.80 -8.30
C THR A 12 12.92 -6.82 -7.51
N GLY A 13 13.28 -6.51 -6.27
CA GLY A 13 12.58 -5.51 -5.45
C GLY A 13 12.63 -4.12 -6.09
N ILE A 14 13.81 -3.71 -6.58
CA ILE A 14 13.99 -2.45 -7.31
C ILE A 14 13.16 -2.44 -8.61
N GLN A 15 13.15 -3.53 -9.37
CA GLN A 15 12.32 -3.64 -10.58
C GLN A 15 10.83 -3.45 -10.24
N MET A 16 10.32 -4.14 -9.21
CA MET A 16 8.93 -4.01 -8.79
C MET A 16 8.60 -2.60 -8.27
N LEU A 17 9.53 -1.95 -7.57
CA LEU A 17 9.39 -0.55 -7.16
C LEU A 17 9.18 0.36 -8.38
N PHE A 18 10.02 0.25 -9.42
CA PHE A 18 9.88 1.07 -10.62
C PHE A 18 8.61 0.75 -11.42
N VAL A 19 8.19 -0.51 -11.47
CA VAL A 19 6.92 -0.92 -12.10
C VAL A 19 5.73 -0.30 -11.37
N ALA A 20 5.73 -0.32 -10.03
CA ALA A 20 4.66 0.22 -9.20
C ALA A 20 4.71 1.75 -9.05
N PHE A 21 5.87 2.38 -9.31
CA PHE A 21 6.13 3.80 -9.06
C PHE A 21 5.11 4.72 -9.72
N GLY A 22 4.73 4.42 -10.97
CA GLY A 22 3.76 5.21 -11.71
C GLY A 22 2.44 5.33 -10.96
N ALA A 23 1.80 4.21 -10.62
CA ALA A 23 0.56 4.23 -9.86
C ALA A 23 0.74 4.85 -8.46
N LEU A 24 1.87 4.55 -7.83
CA LEU A 24 2.14 4.97 -6.47
C LEU A 24 2.29 6.48 -6.30
N VAL A 25 2.86 7.16 -7.29
CA VAL A 25 3.03 8.63 -7.30
C VAL A 25 1.84 9.34 -7.96
N LEU A 26 1.29 8.78 -9.04
CA LEU A 26 0.19 9.43 -9.77
C LEU A 26 -1.07 9.58 -8.92
N MET A 27 -1.43 8.57 -8.14
CA MET A 27 -2.66 8.62 -7.34
C MET A 27 -2.62 9.70 -6.22
N PRO A 28 -1.56 9.80 -5.41
CA PRO A 28 -1.39 10.91 -4.46
C PRO A 28 -1.39 12.27 -5.14
N LEU A 29 -0.71 12.42 -6.30
CA LEU A 29 -0.71 13.68 -7.03
C LEU A 29 -2.11 14.09 -7.49
N ILE A 30 -2.88 13.16 -8.07
CA ILE A 30 -4.25 13.42 -8.52
C ILE A 30 -5.15 13.79 -7.34
N THR A 31 -4.99 13.13 -6.20
CA THR A 31 -5.82 13.37 -5.01
C THR A 31 -5.33 14.52 -4.14
N GLY A 32 -4.18 15.13 -4.45
CA GLY A 32 -3.56 16.18 -3.65
C GLY A 32 -3.08 15.68 -2.27
N LEU A 33 -2.57 14.46 -2.21
CA LEU A 33 -1.85 13.89 -1.06
C LEU A 33 -0.33 13.95 -1.31
N ASP A 34 0.46 13.86 -0.25
CA ASP A 34 1.93 13.91 -0.37
C ASP A 34 2.48 12.58 -0.95
N PRO A 35 3.09 12.60 -2.15
CA PRO A 35 3.65 11.40 -2.77
C PRO A 35 4.89 10.86 -2.03
N THR A 36 5.61 11.69 -1.28
CA THR A 36 6.76 11.28 -0.45
C THR A 36 6.29 10.42 0.71
N VAL A 37 5.19 10.82 1.36
CA VAL A 37 4.56 10.04 2.44
C VAL A 37 4.00 8.73 1.88
N ALA A 38 3.39 8.76 0.69
CA ALA A 38 2.92 7.55 0.03
C ALA A 38 4.07 6.58 -0.31
N LEU A 39 5.19 7.08 -0.87
CA LEU A 39 6.40 6.29 -1.14
C LEU A 39 6.97 5.66 0.12
N PHE A 40 7.11 6.44 1.19
CA PHE A 40 7.65 5.97 2.45
C PHE A 40 6.76 4.88 3.07
N THR A 41 5.45 5.13 3.16
CA THR A 41 4.50 4.20 3.77
C THR A 41 4.30 2.93 2.94
N ALA A 42 4.34 3.02 1.61
CA ALA A 42 4.30 1.87 0.73
C ALA A 42 5.54 0.98 0.86
N GLY A 43 6.74 1.58 0.94
CA GLY A 43 7.98 0.86 1.20
C GLY A 43 7.96 0.17 2.58
N ALA A 44 7.66 0.92 3.63
CA ALA A 44 7.57 0.38 4.99
C ALA A 44 6.48 -0.71 5.11
N GLY A 45 5.31 -0.48 4.53
CA GLY A 45 4.21 -1.43 4.50
C GLY A 45 4.56 -2.71 3.74
N THR A 46 5.29 -2.60 2.63
CA THR A 46 5.78 -3.75 1.87
C THR A 46 6.74 -4.59 2.72
N LEU A 47 7.66 -3.96 3.46
CA LEU A 47 8.55 -4.67 4.37
C LEU A 47 7.78 -5.40 5.47
N VAL A 48 6.81 -4.72 6.10
CA VAL A 48 5.93 -5.34 7.12
C VAL A 48 5.16 -6.52 6.52
N PHE A 49 4.59 -6.37 5.32
CA PHE A 49 3.89 -7.43 4.61
C PHE A 49 4.81 -8.64 4.38
N GLN A 50 6.03 -8.43 3.86
CA GLN A 50 6.98 -9.50 3.61
C GLN A 50 7.42 -10.23 4.88
N LEU A 51 7.56 -9.50 5.99
CA LEU A 51 7.87 -10.08 7.30
C LEU A 51 6.72 -10.97 7.82
N ILE A 52 5.48 -10.51 7.70
CA ILE A 52 4.29 -11.25 8.13
C ILE A 52 4.07 -12.50 7.26
N THR A 53 4.23 -12.38 5.94
CA THR A 53 3.99 -13.46 4.98
C THR A 53 5.19 -14.37 4.77
N ARG A 54 6.29 -14.15 5.50
CA ARG A 54 7.55 -14.92 5.41
C ARG A 54 8.08 -15.01 3.97
N GLN A 55 8.02 -13.90 3.23
CA GLN A 55 8.49 -13.79 1.84
C GLN A 55 7.86 -14.82 0.89
N SER A 56 6.62 -15.25 1.16
CA SER A 56 5.93 -16.27 0.36
C SER A 56 5.59 -15.80 -1.05
N VAL A 57 5.37 -14.50 -1.25
CA VAL A 57 5.07 -13.92 -2.57
C VAL A 57 5.81 -12.59 -2.75
N PRO A 58 6.54 -12.38 -3.86
CA PRO A 58 7.24 -11.13 -4.14
C PRO A 58 6.25 -10.04 -4.61
N VAL A 59 5.60 -9.37 -3.65
CA VAL A 59 4.64 -8.27 -3.91
C VAL A 59 5.19 -6.95 -3.38
N PHE A 60 4.90 -5.87 -4.10
CA PHE A 60 5.11 -4.48 -3.68
C PHE A 60 3.76 -3.79 -3.51
N LEU A 61 3.52 -3.15 -2.36
CA LEU A 61 2.27 -2.45 -2.07
C LEU A 61 2.28 -1.08 -2.79
N ALA A 62 1.30 -0.84 -3.66
CA ALA A 62 1.15 0.41 -4.40
C ALA A 62 -0.12 1.18 -4.00
N SER A 63 -0.18 2.47 -4.35
CA SER A 63 -1.39 3.29 -4.18
C SER A 63 -2.54 2.76 -5.04
N SER A 64 -3.72 2.57 -4.43
CA SER A 64 -4.89 2.00 -5.12
C SER A 64 -5.72 3.08 -5.81
N PHE A 65 -5.91 2.94 -7.12
CA PHE A 65 -6.71 3.86 -7.94
C PHE A 65 -8.20 3.82 -7.59
N ALA A 66 -8.68 2.75 -6.95
CA ALA A 66 -10.06 2.66 -6.47
C ALA A 66 -10.42 3.76 -5.46
N PHE A 67 -9.42 4.34 -4.79
CA PHE A 67 -9.62 5.41 -3.81
C PHE A 67 -9.58 6.82 -4.41
N ILE A 68 -9.31 7.02 -5.71
CA ILE A 68 -9.25 8.36 -6.32
C ILE A 68 -10.58 9.08 -6.19
N ALA A 69 -11.67 8.51 -6.73
CA ALA A 69 -12.98 9.16 -6.72
C ALA A 69 -13.52 9.39 -5.29
N PRO A 70 -13.46 8.41 -4.36
CA PRO A 70 -13.87 8.62 -2.98
C PRO A 70 -13.06 9.70 -2.24
N ILE A 71 -11.75 9.79 -2.47
CA ILE A 71 -10.91 10.80 -1.80
C ILE A 71 -11.23 12.19 -2.33
N LEU A 72 -11.41 12.36 -3.64
CA LEU A 72 -11.77 13.65 -4.23
C LEU A 72 -13.12 14.13 -3.68
N ALA A 73 -14.13 13.26 -3.70
CA ALA A 73 -15.45 13.58 -3.16
C ALA A 73 -15.42 13.88 -1.65
N SER A 74 -14.74 13.05 -0.87
CA SER A 74 -14.63 13.24 0.58
C SER A 74 -13.87 14.51 0.96
N LYS A 75 -12.82 14.86 0.21
CA LYS A 75 -12.06 16.10 0.46
C LYS A 75 -12.91 17.34 0.23
N GLU A 76 -13.74 17.34 -0.80
CA GLU A 76 -14.65 18.46 -1.10
C GLU A 76 -15.77 18.57 -0.04
N MET A 77 -16.34 17.44 0.38
CA MET A 77 -17.48 17.44 1.30
C MET A 77 -17.09 17.63 2.77
N TYR A 78 -15.97 17.04 3.21
CA TYR A 78 -15.62 16.90 4.63
C TYR A 78 -14.21 17.39 4.98
N GLY A 79 -13.43 17.82 3.98
CA GLY A 79 -12.05 18.26 4.16
C GLY A 79 -11.04 17.11 4.30
N LEU A 80 -9.77 17.49 4.33
CA LEU A 80 -8.65 16.54 4.37
C LEU A 80 -8.58 15.72 5.68
N PRO A 81 -8.74 16.30 6.89
CA PRO A 81 -8.64 15.52 8.14
C PRO A 81 -9.67 14.39 8.23
N ALA A 82 -10.92 14.66 7.87
CA ALA A 82 -11.99 13.66 7.86
C ALA A 82 -11.72 12.56 6.82
N THR A 83 -11.22 12.93 5.64
CA THR A 83 -10.84 11.98 4.59
C THR A 83 -9.73 11.04 5.05
N MET A 84 -8.69 11.55 5.72
CA MET A 84 -7.63 10.72 6.30
C MET A 84 -8.16 9.76 7.36
N GLY A 85 -9.09 10.21 8.21
CA GLY A 85 -9.79 9.34 9.17
C GLY A 85 -10.58 8.22 8.47
N GLY A 86 -11.28 8.54 7.38
CA GLY A 86 -11.99 7.57 6.55
C GLY A 86 -11.06 6.52 5.92
N LEU A 87 -9.89 6.94 5.41
CA LEU A 87 -8.87 6.01 4.90
C LEU A 87 -8.33 5.10 6.00
N MET A 88 -8.11 5.62 7.21
CA MET A 88 -7.69 4.82 8.35
C MET A 88 -8.76 3.79 8.75
N ALA A 89 -10.04 4.16 8.73
CA ALA A 89 -11.16 3.25 8.96
C ALA A 89 -11.24 2.15 7.88
N ALA A 90 -11.00 2.49 6.60
CA ALA A 90 -10.93 1.52 5.51
C ALA A 90 -9.78 0.50 5.72
N GLY A 91 -8.62 0.97 6.19
CA GLY A 91 -7.52 0.08 6.61
C GLY A 91 -7.94 -0.85 7.76
N GLY A 92 -8.67 -0.33 8.75
CA GLY A 92 -9.27 -1.13 9.81
C GLY A 92 -10.23 -2.20 9.29
N MET A 93 -11.05 -1.87 8.29
CA MET A 93 -11.94 -2.84 7.64
C MET A 93 -11.16 -3.98 6.97
N TYR A 94 -10.04 -3.69 6.30
CA TYR A 94 -9.18 -4.74 5.75
C TYR A 94 -8.61 -5.66 6.83
N LEU A 95 -8.24 -5.13 8.00
CA LEU A 95 -7.79 -5.95 9.13
C LEU A 95 -8.93 -6.82 9.68
N LEU A 96 -10.14 -6.27 9.82
CA LEU A 96 -11.30 -7.04 10.26
C LEU A 96 -11.62 -8.20 9.29
N LEU A 97 -11.57 -7.94 7.98
CA LEU A 97 -11.75 -8.98 6.97
C LEU A 97 -10.65 -10.05 7.06
N ALA A 98 -9.39 -9.65 7.22
CA ALA A 98 -8.28 -10.59 7.39
C ALA A 98 -8.44 -11.47 8.64
N LEU A 99 -8.91 -10.91 9.76
CA LEU A 99 -9.20 -11.66 10.98
C LEU A 99 -10.37 -12.63 10.80
N LEU A 100 -11.44 -12.19 10.13
CA LEU A 100 -12.60 -13.05 9.85
C LEU A 100 -12.20 -14.26 9.00
N VAL A 101 -11.41 -14.03 7.95
CA VAL A 101 -10.86 -15.10 7.10
C VAL A 101 -9.99 -16.03 7.94
N LYS A 102 -9.10 -15.51 8.79
CA LYS A 102 -8.24 -16.33 9.65
C LYS A 102 -9.01 -17.23 10.64
N VAL A 103 -10.18 -16.80 11.11
CA VAL A 103 -11.00 -17.59 12.05
C VAL A 103 -11.81 -18.68 11.35
N ARG A 104 -12.24 -18.45 10.10
CA ARG A 104 -13.15 -19.36 9.36
C ARG A 104 -12.51 -20.15 8.22
N GLY A 105 -11.33 -19.78 7.76
CA GLY A 105 -10.59 -20.47 6.69
C GLY A 105 -9.35 -21.16 7.23
#